data_AF-A0A3A8I554-F1
#
_entry.id   AF-A0A3A8I554-F1
#
_cell.length_a   1.000
_cell.length_b   1.000
_cell.length_c   1.000
_cell.angle_alpha   90.00
_cell.angle_beta   90.00
_cell.angle_gamma   90.00
#
_symmetry.space_group_name_H-M   'P 1'
#
loop_
_entity.id
_entity.type
_entity.pdbx_description
1 polymer ?
#
loop_
_entity_poly.entity_id
_entity_poly.type
_entity_poly.pdbx_seq_one_letter_code
_entity_poly.pdbx_strand_id
1 'polypeptide(L)'
;MTWMRWMGPLALSLVSLGCAGASTRPEPEGSRVVLASVDPACSPEKSTQCLCVGTPGAAAPRLEEIGVDLNALKTGGVPCVQGDFDQGGQPDYAFPGKGYSCNQPVPVRVLFTKDGQVRDVLALSREVSCLQLYAPRSTPGPQGEPATERQGLVDWGEGNATWVYLLDGKQWATTTHPSESR
;
A
#
# COMPACT_ATOMS: atom_id res chain seq x y z
N MET A 1 49.31 -2.10 -70.52
CA MET A 1 48.85 -3.49 -70.30
C MET A 1 47.81 -3.44 -69.19
N THR A 2 46.52 -3.44 -69.56
CA THR A 2 45.59 -4.59 -69.41
C THR A 2 45.27 -4.85 -67.93
N TRP A 3 44.03 -4.91 -67.43
CA TRP A 3 42.67 -4.90 -67.98
C TRP A 3 41.71 -4.76 -66.77
N MET A 4 40.48 -4.32 -67.04
CA MET A 4 39.31 -4.43 -66.16
C MET A 4 39.14 -5.85 -65.58
N ARG A 5 38.59 -5.94 -64.36
CA ARG A 5 37.62 -6.98 -64.01
C ARG A 5 36.58 -6.49 -63.00
N TRP A 6 35.37 -6.38 -63.52
CA TRP A 6 34.08 -6.42 -62.82
C TRP A 6 33.85 -7.78 -62.14
N MET A 7 33.03 -7.76 -61.07
CA MET A 7 32.02 -8.74 -60.60
C MET A 7 31.71 -8.30 -59.15
N GLY A 8 30.58 -7.72 -58.79
CA GLY A 8 29.21 -8.24 -58.87
C GLY A 8 28.67 -8.27 -57.42
N PRO A 9 27.43 -7.82 -57.13
CA PRO A 9 26.93 -7.66 -55.77
C PRO A 9 26.47 -9.00 -55.20
N LEU A 10 26.78 -9.29 -53.93
CA LEU A 10 26.23 -10.44 -53.21
C LEU A 10 25.02 -10.00 -52.40
N ALA A 11 23.87 -10.51 -52.83
CA ALA A 11 22.56 -10.26 -52.25
C ALA A 11 22.28 -11.17 -51.04
N LEU A 12 21.59 -10.58 -50.06
CA LEU A 12 20.50 -11.12 -49.23
C LEU A 12 20.67 -12.48 -48.53
N SER A 13 20.62 -12.43 -47.19
CA SER A 13 19.71 -13.29 -46.41
C SER A 13 19.37 -12.61 -45.08
N LEU A 14 18.25 -11.87 -45.08
CA LEU A 14 17.57 -11.41 -43.88
C LEU A 14 16.90 -12.65 -43.25
N VAL A 15 17.47 -13.15 -42.15
CA VAL A 15 16.76 -14.09 -41.29
C VAL A 15 15.77 -13.27 -40.46
N SER A 16 14.53 -13.19 -40.92
CA SER A 16 13.41 -12.73 -40.10
C SER A 16 13.14 -13.78 -39.02
N LEU A 17 13.76 -13.63 -37.85
CA LEU A 17 13.25 -14.27 -36.64
C LEU A 17 11.86 -13.68 -36.39
N GLY A 18 10.83 -14.46 -36.68
CA GLY A 18 9.48 -14.17 -36.26
C GLY A 18 9.47 -14.00 -34.75
N CYS A 19 9.16 -12.80 -34.28
CA CYS A 19 8.78 -12.58 -32.90
C CYS A 19 7.55 -13.45 -32.64
N ALA A 20 7.75 -14.58 -31.96
CA ALA A 20 6.66 -15.26 -31.29
C ALA A 20 6.07 -14.23 -30.32
N GLY A 21 4.87 -13.74 -30.65
CA GLY A 21 4.10 -12.90 -29.75
C GLY A 21 3.98 -13.64 -28.43
N ALA A 22 4.62 -13.10 -27.39
CA ALA A 22 4.43 -13.55 -26.03
C ALA A 22 2.93 -13.42 -25.75
N SER A 23 2.25 -14.58 -25.73
CA SER A 23 0.87 -14.68 -25.31
C SER A 23 0.81 -14.18 -23.87
N THR A 24 0.38 -12.94 -23.68
CA THR A 24 0.01 -12.39 -22.38
C THR A 24 -1.23 -13.15 -21.94
N ARG A 25 -1.00 -14.28 -21.27
CA ARG A 25 -2.04 -15.01 -20.56
C ARG A 25 -2.73 -13.97 -19.66
N PRO A 26 -4.05 -13.75 -19.79
CA PRO A 26 -4.76 -12.83 -18.91
C PRO A 26 -4.52 -13.32 -17.49
N GLU A 27 -3.88 -12.49 -16.68
CA GLU A 27 -3.74 -12.74 -15.26
C GLU A 27 -5.16 -12.91 -14.68
N PRO A 28 -5.41 -13.93 -13.83
CA PRO A 28 -6.75 -14.14 -13.29
C PRO A 28 -7.27 -12.84 -12.66
N GLU A 29 -8.51 -12.49 -12.99
CA GLU A 29 -9.17 -11.24 -12.58
C GLU A 29 -9.17 -11.05 -11.04
N GLY A 30 -9.01 -12.13 -10.27
CA GLY A 30 -8.88 -12.13 -8.82
C GLY A 30 -7.48 -11.82 -8.25
N SER A 31 -6.45 -11.69 -9.07
CA SER A 31 -5.09 -11.39 -8.61
C SER A 31 -4.85 -9.89 -8.40
N ARG A 32 -5.59 -9.05 -9.11
CA ARG A 32 -5.40 -7.59 -9.10
C ARG A 32 -6.00 -6.93 -7.86
N VAL A 33 -5.29 -5.93 -7.38
CA VAL A 33 -5.75 -4.98 -6.38
C VAL A 33 -6.48 -3.85 -7.11
N VAL A 34 -7.74 -3.65 -6.75
CA VAL A 34 -8.56 -2.52 -7.17
C VAL A 34 -9.24 -2.03 -5.92
N LEU A 35 -8.60 -1.12 -5.20
CA LEU A 35 -9.10 -0.51 -3.97
C LEU A 35 -9.26 0.99 -4.19
N ALA A 36 -10.26 1.57 -3.55
CA ALA A 36 -10.48 3.01 -3.53
C ALA A 36 -11.15 3.42 -2.22
N SER A 37 -11.00 4.68 -1.84
CA SER A 37 -11.83 5.29 -0.78
C SER A 37 -13.29 5.32 -1.22
N VAL A 38 -14.21 4.93 -0.32
CA VAL A 38 -15.66 4.98 -0.57
C VAL A 38 -16.13 6.42 -0.74
N ASP A 39 -15.64 7.30 0.14
CA ASP A 39 -15.85 8.75 0.07
C ASP A 39 -14.52 9.44 -0.26
N PRO A 40 -14.35 10.01 -1.47
CA PRO A 40 -13.15 10.76 -1.84
C PRO A 40 -12.89 12.00 -0.98
N ALA A 41 -13.90 12.51 -0.27
CA ALA A 41 -13.74 13.64 0.65
C ALA A 41 -13.26 13.21 2.04
N CYS A 42 -13.26 11.90 2.35
CA CYS A 42 -12.75 11.41 3.63
C CYS A 42 -11.25 11.62 3.72
N SER A 43 -10.82 12.37 4.74
CA SER A 43 -9.41 12.60 5.01
C SER A 43 -8.93 11.58 6.06
N PRO A 44 -8.06 10.62 5.71
CA PRO A 44 -7.55 9.63 6.66
C PRO A 44 -6.63 10.23 7.73
N GLU A 45 -6.16 11.47 7.54
CA GLU A 45 -5.45 12.26 8.55
C GLU A 45 -6.40 12.82 9.63
N LYS A 46 -7.65 13.13 9.25
CA LYS A 46 -8.63 13.82 10.11
C LYS A 46 -9.76 12.93 10.60
N SER A 47 -9.96 11.76 9.99
CA SER A 47 -11.01 10.82 10.33
C SER A 47 -10.44 9.42 10.55
N THR A 48 -10.91 8.74 11.59
CA THR A 48 -10.66 7.31 11.85
C THR A 48 -11.69 6.41 11.16
N GLN A 49 -12.66 6.99 10.46
CA GLN A 49 -13.84 6.31 9.92
C GLN A 49 -13.82 6.20 8.39
N CYS A 50 -12.69 6.49 7.73
CA CYS A 50 -12.59 6.31 6.29
C CYS A 50 -12.76 4.82 5.92
N LEU A 51 -13.46 4.58 4.82
CA LEU A 51 -13.74 3.25 4.31
C LEU A 51 -13.08 3.06 2.94
N CYS A 52 -12.56 1.85 2.71
CA CYS A 52 -12.10 1.41 1.40
C CYS A 52 -13.06 0.36 0.84
N VAL A 53 -13.25 0.38 -0.48
CA VAL A 53 -14.04 -0.60 -1.23
C VAL A 53 -13.25 -1.16 -2.40
N GLY A 54 -13.48 -2.44 -2.74
CA GLY A 54 -12.97 -3.09 -3.94
C GLY A 54 -12.42 -4.49 -3.71
N THR A 55 -11.40 -4.89 -4.48
CA THR A 55 -10.73 -6.20 -4.38
C THR A 55 -9.30 -6.06 -3.88
N PRO A 56 -8.88 -6.79 -2.83
CA PRO A 56 -7.52 -6.76 -2.31
C PRO A 56 -6.56 -7.67 -3.10
N GLY A 57 -7.03 -8.32 -4.18
CA GLY A 57 -6.22 -9.24 -4.98
C GLY A 57 -5.65 -10.38 -4.14
N ALA A 58 -4.37 -10.69 -4.37
CA ALA A 58 -3.65 -11.76 -3.66
C ALA A 58 -3.53 -11.58 -2.13
N ALA A 59 -3.85 -10.40 -1.58
CA ALA A 59 -3.80 -10.14 -0.14
C ALA A 59 -5.06 -10.62 0.61
N ALA A 60 -6.11 -11.08 -0.09
CA ALA A 60 -7.36 -11.55 0.50
C ALA A 60 -7.15 -12.49 1.72
N PRO A 61 -6.35 -13.57 1.65
CA PRO A 61 -6.15 -14.46 2.79
C PRO A 61 -5.53 -13.76 4.01
N ARG A 62 -4.61 -12.81 3.78
CA ARG A 62 -3.96 -12.05 4.86
C ARG A 62 -4.89 -11.07 5.55
N LEU A 63 -5.89 -10.58 4.83
CA LEU A 63 -6.95 -9.72 5.39
C LEU A 63 -7.99 -10.55 6.15
N GLU A 64 -8.35 -11.73 5.65
CA GLU A 64 -9.23 -12.67 6.37
C GLU A 64 -8.61 -13.15 7.69
N GLU A 65 -7.30 -13.35 7.74
CA GLU A 65 -6.56 -13.71 8.97
C GLU A 65 -6.78 -12.73 10.13
N ILE A 66 -6.95 -11.43 9.84
CA ILE A 66 -7.26 -10.40 10.86
C ILE A 66 -8.76 -10.10 10.96
N GLY A 67 -9.60 -10.87 10.25
CA GLY A 67 -11.04 -10.82 10.30
C GLY A 67 -11.69 -9.68 9.50
N VAL A 68 -10.99 -9.13 8.50
CA VAL A 68 -11.61 -8.19 7.54
C VAL A 68 -12.66 -8.94 6.72
N ASP A 69 -13.87 -8.37 6.65
CA ASP A 69 -14.96 -8.91 5.86
C ASP A 69 -14.74 -8.58 4.37
N LEU A 70 -14.30 -9.57 3.59
CA LEU A 70 -14.04 -9.41 2.15
C LEU A 70 -15.31 -9.14 1.33
N ASN A 71 -16.49 -9.56 1.80
CA ASN A 71 -17.74 -9.27 1.10
C ASN A 71 -18.15 -7.81 1.35
N ALA A 72 -18.02 -7.33 2.59
CA ALA A 72 -18.21 -5.92 2.91
C ALA A 72 -17.22 -5.06 2.12
N LEU A 73 -15.93 -5.44 2.09
CA LEU A 73 -14.89 -4.74 1.33
C LEU A 73 -15.27 -4.62 -0.15
N LYS A 74 -15.89 -5.65 -0.75
CA LYS A 74 -16.31 -5.60 -2.16
C LYS A 74 -17.55 -4.73 -2.42
N THR A 75 -18.44 -4.55 -1.45
CA THR A 75 -19.81 -4.08 -1.71
C THR A 75 -20.21 -2.80 -0.98
N GLY A 76 -19.72 -2.58 0.24
CA GLY A 76 -20.09 -1.42 1.08
C GLY A 76 -18.90 -0.68 1.70
N GLY A 77 -17.73 -1.32 1.67
CA GLY A 77 -16.49 -0.83 2.22
C GLY A 77 -16.23 -1.31 3.65
N VAL A 78 -14.96 -1.22 4.05
CA VAL A 78 -14.46 -1.55 5.39
C VAL A 78 -13.50 -0.46 5.85
N PRO A 79 -13.32 -0.26 7.17
CA PRO A 79 -12.35 0.70 7.68
C PRO A 79 -10.97 0.50 7.07
N CYS A 80 -10.34 1.58 6.63
CA CYS A 80 -8.99 1.57 6.12
C CYS A 80 -8.33 2.94 6.28
N VAL A 81 -7.00 2.95 6.23
CA VAL A 81 -6.21 4.17 6.04
C VAL A 81 -5.46 4.03 4.71
N GLN A 82 -5.80 4.89 3.75
CA GLN A 82 -5.08 5.00 2.49
C GLN A 82 -3.90 5.98 2.64
N GLY A 83 -2.74 5.61 2.09
CA GLY A 83 -1.53 6.45 2.10
C GLY A 83 -0.52 6.02 1.04
N ASP A 84 0.67 6.62 1.02
CA ASP A 84 1.84 6.22 0.23
C ASP A 84 3.00 6.06 1.23
N PHE A 85 3.02 4.92 1.92
CA PHE A 85 3.91 4.71 3.07
C PHE A 85 5.34 4.35 2.63
N ASP A 86 5.47 3.75 1.45
CA ASP A 86 6.75 3.39 0.85
C ASP A 86 7.30 4.42 -0.15
N GLN A 87 6.57 5.51 -0.41
CA GLN A 87 6.92 6.56 -1.36
C GLN A 87 7.06 6.07 -2.80
N GLY A 88 6.32 5.01 -3.15
CA GLY A 88 6.26 4.44 -4.49
C GLY A 88 5.39 5.25 -5.46
N GLY A 89 4.67 6.27 -4.98
CA GLY A 89 3.72 7.07 -5.77
C GLY A 89 2.42 6.34 -6.10
N GLN A 90 2.19 5.18 -5.49
CA GLN A 90 0.97 4.39 -5.59
C GLN A 90 0.35 4.23 -4.21
N PRO A 91 -0.99 4.11 -4.11
CA PRO A 91 -1.62 4.01 -2.81
C PRO A 91 -1.39 2.64 -2.16
N ASP A 92 -0.99 2.70 -0.90
CA ASP A 92 -0.99 1.62 0.08
C ASP A 92 -2.24 1.71 0.97
N TYR A 93 -2.57 0.59 1.62
CA TYR A 93 -3.80 0.47 2.40
C TYR A 93 -3.56 -0.25 3.71
N ALA A 94 -3.78 0.44 4.83
CA ALA A 94 -3.78 -0.17 6.16
C ALA A 94 -5.21 -0.59 6.54
N PHE A 95 -5.40 -1.87 6.83
CA PHE A 95 -6.66 -2.44 7.27
C PHE A 95 -6.57 -2.86 8.74
N PRO A 96 -7.33 -2.24 9.65
CA PRO A 96 -7.50 -2.76 10.98
C PRO A 96 -8.43 -3.98 10.97
N GLY A 97 -8.25 -4.88 11.94
CA GLY A 97 -8.97 -6.14 12.05
C GLY A 97 -10.43 -6.01 12.46
N LYS A 98 -11.07 -7.17 12.64
CA LYS A 98 -12.48 -7.27 13.02
C LYS A 98 -12.81 -6.50 14.29
N GLY A 99 -13.92 -5.76 14.26
CA GLY A 99 -14.40 -5.00 15.41
C GLY A 99 -13.63 -3.69 15.64
N TYR A 100 -12.84 -3.25 14.66
CA TYR A 100 -12.15 -1.97 14.75
C TYR A 100 -13.10 -0.84 15.12
N SER A 101 -12.75 -0.18 16.21
CA SER A 101 -13.29 1.09 16.65
C SER A 101 -12.19 1.76 17.45
N CYS A 102 -12.20 3.10 17.45
CA CYS A 102 -11.56 3.82 18.55
C CYS A 102 -12.03 3.18 19.85
N ASN A 103 -11.08 2.73 20.67
CA ASN A 103 -11.25 2.11 22.00
C ASN A 103 -11.20 0.58 22.00
N GLN A 104 -11.10 -0.06 20.83
CA GLN A 104 -10.92 -1.51 20.72
C GLN A 104 -9.61 -1.84 19.99
N PRO A 105 -8.58 -2.32 20.72
CA PRO A 105 -7.34 -2.76 20.10
C PRO A 105 -7.57 -3.91 19.12
N VAL A 106 -7.05 -3.78 17.90
CA VAL A 106 -7.09 -4.81 16.85
C VAL A 106 -5.76 -4.88 16.09
N PRO A 107 -5.41 -6.03 15.50
CA PRO A 107 -4.26 -6.13 14.61
C PRO A 107 -4.48 -5.31 13.34
N VAL A 108 -3.38 -4.91 12.69
CA VAL A 108 -3.39 -4.20 11.40
C VAL A 108 -2.56 -4.97 10.37
N ARG A 109 -3.02 -4.95 9.12
CA ARG A 109 -2.25 -5.35 7.94
C ARG A 109 -2.18 -4.20 6.97
N VAL A 110 -0.98 -3.91 6.46
CA VAL A 110 -0.73 -2.87 5.47
C VAL A 110 -0.38 -3.54 4.16
N LEU A 111 -1.20 -3.30 3.14
CA LEU A 111 -1.02 -3.78 1.78
C LEU A 111 -0.20 -2.74 1.02
N PHE A 112 0.97 -3.16 0.55
CA PHE A 112 1.79 -2.37 -0.37
C PHE A 112 1.46 -2.75 -1.79
N THR A 113 1.10 -1.77 -2.61
CA THR A 113 0.64 -2.02 -3.98
C THR A 113 1.55 -1.43 -5.02
N LYS A 114 1.65 -2.12 -6.16
CA LYS A 114 2.35 -1.62 -7.33
C LYS A 114 1.69 -2.14 -8.60
N ASP A 115 1.30 -1.23 -9.47
CA ASP A 115 0.71 -1.48 -10.78
C ASP A 115 -0.53 -2.40 -10.69
N GLY A 116 -1.34 -2.18 -9.64
CA GLY A 116 -2.54 -2.98 -9.36
C GLY A 116 -2.25 -4.40 -8.86
N GLN A 117 -1.05 -4.67 -8.36
CA GLN A 117 -0.68 -5.94 -7.72
C GLN A 117 -0.25 -5.72 -6.27
N VAL A 118 -0.39 -6.78 -5.46
CA VAL A 118 0.16 -6.81 -4.10
C VAL A 118 1.66 -7.04 -4.20
N ARG A 119 2.46 -6.09 -3.74
CA ARG A 119 3.91 -6.27 -3.61
C ARG A 119 4.27 -6.93 -2.28
N ASP A 120 3.67 -6.44 -1.20
CA ASP A 120 3.97 -6.91 0.15
C ASP A 120 2.76 -6.69 1.08
N VAL A 121 2.73 -7.45 2.18
CA VAL A 121 1.74 -7.28 3.26
C VAL A 121 2.48 -7.31 4.60
N LEU A 122 2.57 -6.16 5.26
CA LEU A 122 3.24 -6.06 6.55
C LEU A 122 2.24 -5.90 7.69
N ALA A 123 2.58 -6.46 8.85
CA ALA A 123 1.84 -6.23 10.09
C ALA A 123 2.45 -5.06 10.86
N LEU A 124 1.62 -4.33 11.61
CA LEU A 124 2.14 -3.47 12.67
C LEU A 124 2.61 -4.33 13.85
N SER A 125 3.58 -3.80 14.59
CA SER A 125 4.22 -4.48 15.74
C SER A 125 3.29 -4.67 16.94
N ARG A 126 2.16 -3.96 16.98
CA ARG A 126 1.15 -4.02 18.04
C ARG A 126 -0.24 -3.81 17.47
N GLU A 127 -1.22 -4.20 18.27
CA GLU A 127 -2.62 -3.82 18.04
C GLU A 127 -2.79 -2.31 18.23
N VAL A 128 -3.73 -1.74 17.47
CA VAL A 128 -4.02 -0.30 17.47
C VAL A 128 -5.49 -0.06 17.81
N SER A 129 -5.78 1.10 18.38
CA SER A 129 -7.14 1.46 18.77
C SER A 129 -7.71 2.63 17.97
N CYS A 130 -6.94 3.68 17.69
CA CYS A 130 -7.38 4.86 16.93
C CYS A 130 -6.38 5.15 15.80
N LEU A 131 -6.47 4.36 14.74
CA LEU A 131 -5.56 4.41 13.59
C LEU A 131 -5.93 5.56 12.64
N GLN A 132 -4.94 6.36 12.28
CA GLN A 132 -5.02 7.41 11.26
C GLN A 132 -3.75 7.47 10.41
N LEU A 133 -3.83 8.22 9.30
CA LEU A 133 -2.67 8.61 8.53
C LEU A 133 -1.81 9.58 9.33
N TYR A 134 -0.52 9.28 9.46
CA TYR A 134 0.47 10.23 9.93
C TYR A 134 1.05 10.99 8.73
N ALA A 135 0.61 12.22 8.53
CA ALA A 135 1.02 13.03 7.39
C ALA A 135 2.47 13.54 7.52
N PRO A 136 3.14 13.85 6.40
CA PRO A 136 4.45 14.48 6.41
C PRO A 136 4.41 15.81 7.16
N ARG A 137 5.44 16.08 7.96
CA ARG A 137 5.56 17.30 8.75
C ARG A 137 7.02 17.69 8.97
N SER A 138 7.30 18.98 8.87
CA SER A 138 8.66 19.53 9.00
C SER A 138 9.10 19.76 10.45
N THR A 139 8.16 19.75 11.39
CA THR A 139 8.42 19.93 12.83
C THR A 139 7.82 18.77 13.62
N PRO A 140 8.40 18.39 14.76
CA PRO A 140 7.82 17.40 15.66
C PRO A 140 6.38 17.75 16.07
N GLY A 141 5.62 16.74 16.44
CA GLY A 141 4.25 16.90 16.93
C GLY A 141 4.16 17.43 18.35
N PRO A 142 2.92 17.76 18.80
CA PRO A 142 2.69 18.35 20.11
C PRO A 142 3.17 17.47 21.28
N GLN A 143 3.20 16.15 21.11
CA GLN A 143 3.63 15.16 22.08
C GLN A 143 5.07 14.69 21.83
N GLY A 144 5.79 15.28 20.85
CA GLY A 144 7.14 14.88 20.47
C GLY A 144 7.20 13.89 19.30
N GLU A 145 6.07 13.66 18.62
CA GLU A 145 6.01 12.78 17.45
C GLU A 145 7.01 13.22 16.38
N PRO A 146 7.67 12.28 15.67
CA PRO A 146 8.80 12.61 14.81
C PRO A 146 8.41 13.54 13.64
N ALA A 147 9.26 14.53 13.36
CA ALA A 147 9.25 15.19 12.05
C ALA A 147 9.62 14.16 10.96
N THR A 148 8.95 14.22 9.81
CA THR A 148 9.14 13.25 8.73
C THR A 148 8.67 13.82 7.39
N GLU A 149 9.38 13.51 6.32
CA GLU A 149 8.93 13.79 4.94
C GLU A 149 8.03 12.66 4.39
N ARG A 150 7.89 11.57 5.15
CA ARG A 150 7.19 10.34 4.75
C ARG A 150 5.83 10.26 5.41
N GLN A 151 4.88 9.65 4.71
CA GLN A 151 3.64 9.22 5.33
C GLN A 151 3.88 8.02 6.24
N GLY A 152 3.08 7.90 7.27
CA GLY A 152 3.08 6.76 8.18
C GLY A 152 1.70 6.49 8.74
N LEU A 153 1.66 5.72 9.81
CA LEU A 153 0.45 5.49 10.58
C LEU A 153 0.63 6.05 11.98
N VAL A 154 -0.45 6.52 12.57
CA VAL A 154 -0.48 6.93 13.97
C VAL A 154 -1.64 6.23 14.66
N ASP A 155 -1.38 5.66 15.83
CA ASP A 155 -2.40 5.27 16.80
C ASP A 155 -2.37 6.32 17.90
N TRP A 156 -3.39 7.17 17.95
CA TRP A 156 -3.45 8.21 18.98
C TRP A 156 -3.63 7.65 20.38
N GLY A 157 -4.06 6.39 20.50
CA GLY A 157 -4.40 5.74 21.76
C GLY A 157 -5.55 6.44 22.47
N GLU A 158 -6.28 5.72 23.33
CA GLU A 158 -7.07 6.39 24.36
C GLU A 158 -6.17 6.66 25.58
N GLY A 159 -5.89 7.95 25.84
CA GLY A 159 -5.47 8.47 27.14
C GLY A 159 -4.05 8.15 27.65
N ASN A 160 -3.30 7.23 27.03
CA ASN A 160 -2.06 6.73 27.62
C ASN A 160 -0.78 6.99 26.81
N ALA A 161 -0.81 6.88 25.47
CA ALA A 161 0.33 7.18 24.60
C ALA A 161 -0.07 7.24 23.13
N THR A 162 0.61 8.09 22.37
CA THR A 162 0.58 8.13 20.91
C THR A 162 1.69 7.27 20.33
N TRP A 163 1.37 6.45 19.34
CA TRP A 163 2.30 5.57 18.65
C TRP A 163 2.39 5.95 17.18
N VAL A 164 3.59 6.23 16.69
CA VAL A 164 3.84 6.56 15.28
C VAL A 164 4.63 5.44 14.63
N TYR A 165 4.16 4.99 13.47
CA TYR A 165 4.75 3.93 12.66
C TYR A 165 5.22 4.52 11.33
N LEU A 166 6.52 4.50 11.09
CA LEU A 166 7.15 4.90 9.83
C LEU A 166 7.83 3.68 9.22
N LEU A 167 7.60 3.42 7.93
CA LEU A 167 8.25 2.30 7.25
C LEU A 167 9.76 2.61 7.10
N ASP A 168 10.68 1.77 7.57
CA ASP A 168 12.13 1.97 7.47
C ASP A 168 12.75 1.26 6.24
N GLY A 169 11.95 1.08 5.20
CA GLY A 169 12.31 0.36 3.98
C GLY A 169 11.90 -1.11 3.99
N LYS A 170 11.92 -1.79 5.13
CA LYS A 170 11.46 -3.21 5.22
C LYS A 170 10.49 -3.49 6.35
N GLN A 171 10.50 -2.71 7.42
CA GLN A 171 9.67 -2.93 8.61
C GLN A 171 9.15 -1.61 9.16
N TRP A 172 8.25 -1.68 10.11
CA TRP A 172 7.70 -0.49 10.77
C TRP A 172 8.61 -0.07 11.93
N ALA A 173 9.32 1.04 11.76
CA ALA A 173 9.93 1.75 12.88
C ALA A 173 8.81 2.36 13.73
N THR A 174 8.76 2.00 15.01
CA THR A 174 7.72 2.42 15.94
C THR A 174 8.30 3.39 16.97
N THR A 175 7.65 4.53 17.17
CA THR A 175 7.99 5.48 18.25
C THR A 175 6.79 5.71 19.14
N THR A 176 7.03 5.94 20.44
CA THR A 176 6.00 6.12 21.46
C THR A 176 6.18 7.45 22.14
N HIS A 177 5.07 8.17 22.30
CA HIS A 177 5.04 9.52 22.84
C HIS A 177 3.98 9.55 23.94
N PRO A 178 4.37 9.69 25.22
CA PRO A 178 3.40 9.76 26.31
C PRO A 178 2.44 10.91 26.09
N SER A 179 1.13 10.64 26.10
CA SER A 179 0.14 11.69 26.22
C SER A 179 0.17 12.16 27.67
N GLU A 180 0.76 13.32 27.95
CA GLU A 180 0.76 13.87 29.31
C GLU A 180 -0.67 13.88 29.86
N SER A 181 -0.87 13.22 31.01
CA SER A 181 -2.03 13.47 31.85
C SER A 181 -1.82 14.87 32.44
N ARG A 182 -2.40 15.89 31.81
CA ARG A 182 -2.58 17.18 32.45
C ARG A 182 -3.68 17.12 33.50
#